data_AF-A0A914VGM0-F1
#
_entry.id   AF-A0A914VGM0-F1
#
_cell.length_a   1.000
_cell.length_b   1.000
_cell.length_c   1.000
_cell.angle_alpha   90.00
_cell.angle_beta   90.00
_cell.angle_gamma   90.00
#
_symmetry.space_group_name_H-M   'P 1'
#
loop_
_entity.id
_entity.type
_entity.pdbx_description
1 polymer ?
#
loop_
_entity_poly.entity_id
_entity_poly.type
_entity_poly.pdbx_seq_one_letter_code
_entity_poly.pdbx_strand_id
1 'polypeptide(L)'
;MVVKLDWKELKVQVTVVSGKTMTVASHVLKFLTVVELITFCLLLGLWQYNTKKKTRMCESSLTEKYQIDENIRSIRLLLPMVVTHFCCFMPIMIALPIYYSIDVAANPSHYTVFLEGIGTNVLYSALLPAVLFWRHKVLRDNFRKSLGIFSTGRPEVMTELRANRRVHEHMRHFELLESMWNE
;
A
#
# COMPACT_ATOMS: atom_id res chain seq x y z
N MET A 1 2.34 30.40 -28.99
CA MET A 1 1.17 31.23 -28.67
C MET A 1 0.91 31.07 -27.18
N VAL A 2 1.42 31.99 -26.35
CA VAL A 2 1.20 31.94 -24.89
C VAL A 2 -0.18 32.52 -24.66
N VAL A 3 -1.16 31.66 -24.38
CA VAL A 3 -2.52 32.08 -24.02
C VAL A 3 -2.40 32.85 -22.70
N LYS A 4 -2.56 34.18 -22.75
CA LYS A 4 -2.70 35.00 -21.55
C LYS A 4 -4.08 34.73 -20.97
N LEU A 5 -4.18 33.70 -20.12
CA LEU A 5 -5.38 33.48 -19.33
C LEU A 5 -5.50 34.62 -18.31
N ASP A 6 -6.65 35.31 -18.30
CA ASP A 6 -6.96 36.32 -17.30
C ASP A 6 -7.22 35.61 -15.96
N TRP A 7 -6.27 35.77 -15.04
CA TRP A 7 -6.27 35.13 -13.72
C TRP A 7 -7.53 35.44 -12.90
N LYS A 8 -8.23 36.53 -13.20
CA LYS A 8 -9.49 36.89 -12.53
C LYS A 8 -10.63 35.96 -12.91
N GLU A 9 -10.70 35.49 -14.17
CA GLU A 9 -11.77 34.60 -14.62
C GLU A 9 -11.54 33.15 -14.21
N LEU A 10 -10.27 32.71 -14.17
CA LEU A 10 -9.91 31.36 -13.71
C LEU A 10 -10.27 31.12 -12.23
N LYS A 11 -10.19 32.18 -11.42
CA LYS A 11 -10.54 32.16 -9.99
C LYS A 11 -12.02 31.80 -9.76
N VAL A 12 -12.89 32.09 -10.73
CA VAL A 12 -14.34 31.94 -10.61
C VAL A 12 -14.80 30.51 -10.95
N GLN A 13 -14.08 29.75 -11.78
CA GLN A 13 -14.56 28.44 -12.24
C GLN A 13 -14.22 27.26 -11.32
N VAL A 14 -13.18 27.32 -10.49
CA VAL A 14 -12.72 26.13 -9.73
C VAL A 14 -13.21 26.11 -8.27
N THR A 15 -13.72 27.22 -7.72
CA THR A 15 -14.15 27.24 -6.31
C THR A 15 -15.32 28.20 -6.06
N VAL A 16 -16.54 27.69 -6.24
CA VAL A 16 -17.71 28.19 -5.47
C VAL A 16 -17.67 27.48 -4.11
N VAL A 17 -16.73 27.87 -3.26
CA VAL A 17 -16.57 27.27 -1.93
C VAL A 17 -16.74 28.39 -0.91
N SER A 18 -17.80 28.29 -0.09
CA SER A 18 -18.00 29.18 1.05
C SER A 18 -16.76 29.16 1.95
N GLY A 19 -16.35 30.32 2.48
CA GLY A 19 -15.17 30.40 3.37
C GLY A 19 -15.25 29.44 4.56
N LYS A 20 -16.46 29.12 5.04
CA LYS A 20 -16.69 28.11 6.09
C LYS A 20 -16.32 26.69 5.63
N THR A 21 -16.61 26.33 4.39
CA THR A 21 -16.28 25.02 3.82
C THR A 21 -14.76 24.89 3.63
N MET A 22 -14.08 25.98 3.27
CA MET A 22 -12.61 26.00 3.11
C MET A 22 -11.89 25.77 4.45
N THR A 23 -12.33 26.41 5.53
CA THR A 23 -11.72 26.24 6.86
C THR A 23 -11.94 24.83 7.40
N VAL A 24 -13.15 24.28 7.25
CA VAL A 24 -13.45 22.88 7.62
C VAL A 24 -12.57 21.92 6.82
N ALA A 25 -12.46 22.09 5.50
CA ALA A 25 -11.60 21.25 4.67
C ALA A 25 -10.12 21.31 5.10
N SER A 26 -9.61 22.50 5.42
CA SER A 26 -8.24 22.67 5.92
C SER A 26 -7.99 21.93 7.24
N HIS A 27 -8.94 21.99 8.18
CA HIS A 27 -8.84 21.26 9.44
C HIS A 27 -8.89 19.74 9.25
N VAL A 28 -9.82 19.25 8.41
CA VAL A 28 -9.93 17.82 8.09
C VAL A 28 -8.63 17.31 7.47
N LEU A 29 -8.06 18.03 6.50
CA LEU A 29 -6.81 17.62 5.86
C LEU A 29 -5.63 17.61 6.84
N LYS A 30 -5.48 18.65 7.67
CA LYS A 30 -4.44 18.66 8.72
C LYS A 30 -4.57 17.47 9.66
N PHE A 31 -5.79 17.15 10.08
CA PHE A 31 -6.06 16.00 10.94
C PHE A 31 -5.68 14.69 10.25
N LEU A 32 -6.09 14.51 8.99
CA LEU A 32 -5.72 13.32 8.19
C LEU A 32 -4.21 13.19 8.01
N THR A 33 -3.48 14.29 7.79
CA THR A 33 -2.01 14.27 7.69
C THR A 33 -1.37 13.77 8.98
N VAL A 34 -1.87 14.18 10.14
CA VAL A 34 -1.38 13.69 11.44
C VAL A 34 -1.64 12.19 11.59
N VAL A 35 -2.84 11.72 11.21
CA VAL A 35 -3.19 10.29 11.24
C VAL A 35 -2.28 9.47 10.31
N GLU A 36 -2.00 9.96 9.10
CA GLU A 36 -1.08 9.32 8.16
C GLU A 36 0.34 9.22 8.71
N LEU A 37 0.87 10.31 9.29
CA LEU A 37 2.19 10.32 9.91
C LEU A 37 2.29 9.33 11.07
N ILE A 38 1.27 9.30 11.93
CA ILE A 38 1.20 8.33 13.04
C ILE A 38 1.19 6.91 12.48
N THR A 39 0.36 6.63 11.47
CA THR A 39 0.24 5.30 10.85
C THR A 39 1.56 4.86 10.22
N PHE A 40 2.24 5.76 9.51
CA PHE A 40 3.54 5.50 8.90
C PHE A 40 4.61 5.20 9.96
N CYS A 41 4.68 6.02 11.02
CA CYS A 41 5.60 5.81 12.15
C CYS A 41 5.32 4.50 12.88
N LEU A 42 4.05 4.15 13.13
CA LEU A 42 3.65 2.89 13.76
C LEU A 42 4.08 1.69 12.92
N LEU A 43 3.87 1.72 11.61
CA LEU A 43 4.27 0.62 10.72
C LEU A 43 5.79 0.44 10.68
N LEU A 44 6.55 1.54 10.61
CA LEU A 44 8.02 1.49 10.69
C LEU A 44 8.50 0.97 12.05
N GLY A 45 7.89 1.44 13.14
CA GLY A 45 8.19 0.98 14.50
C GLY A 45 7.92 -0.51 14.66
N LEU A 46 6.75 -1.00 14.19
CA LEU A 46 6.39 -2.41 14.20
C LEU A 46 7.33 -3.25 13.33
N TRP A 47 7.76 -2.74 12.17
CA TRP A 47 8.74 -3.41 11.32
C TRP A 47 10.07 -3.60 12.05
N GLN A 48 10.61 -2.52 12.64
CA GLN A 48 11.87 -2.56 13.36
C GLN A 48 11.78 -3.45 14.60
N TYR A 49 10.70 -3.33 15.37
CA TYR A 49 10.46 -4.12 16.58
C TYR A 49 10.41 -5.62 16.24
N ASN A 50 9.57 -6.03 15.27
CA ASN A 50 9.43 -7.44 14.91
C ASN A 50 10.73 -8.01 14.32
N THR A 51 11.46 -7.23 13.52
CA THR A 51 12.74 -7.67 12.95
C THR A 51 13.80 -7.87 14.03
N LYS A 52 13.90 -6.95 15.00
CA LYS A 52 14.80 -7.07 16.15
C LYS A 52 14.39 -8.20 17.09
N LYS A 53 13.09 -8.43 17.27
CA LYS A 53 12.59 -9.54 18.08
C LYS A 53 12.96 -10.87 17.42
N LYS A 54 12.73 -11.03 16.12
CA LYS A 54 13.08 -12.24 15.35
C LYS A 54 14.55 -12.65 15.52
N THR A 55 15.49 -11.71 15.52
CA THR A 55 16.93 -12.03 15.67
C THR A 55 17.32 -12.47 17.08
N ARG A 56 16.52 -12.15 18.09
CA ARG A 56 16.80 -12.47 19.51
C ARG A 56 16.10 -13.74 20.00
N MET A 57 15.30 -14.39 19.15
CA MET A 57 14.43 -15.51 19.54
C MET A 57 15.07 -16.89 19.35
N CYS A 58 16.28 -17.12 19.86
CA CYS A 58 16.87 -18.47 19.81
C CYS A 58 16.01 -19.50 20.59
N GLU A 59 15.56 -19.15 21.80
CA GLU A 59 14.91 -20.08 22.74
C GLU A 59 13.38 -19.97 22.80
N SER A 60 12.77 -19.12 21.98
CA SER A 60 11.32 -18.90 22.02
C SER A 60 10.52 -20.08 21.47
N SER A 61 9.26 -20.20 21.94
CA SER A 61 8.30 -21.21 21.48
C SER A 61 8.06 -21.13 19.96
N LEU A 62 7.73 -22.27 19.35
CA LEU A 62 7.42 -22.37 17.92
C LEU A 62 6.28 -21.41 17.52
N THR A 63 5.27 -21.28 18.37
CA THR A 63 4.11 -20.40 18.15
C THR A 63 4.53 -18.93 18.06
N GLU A 64 5.39 -18.45 18.96
CA GLU A 64 5.86 -17.06 18.92
C GLU A 64 6.68 -16.77 17.67
N LYS A 65 7.55 -17.71 17.27
CA LYS A 65 8.36 -17.59 16.04
C LYS A 65 7.46 -17.46 14.81
N TYR A 66 6.40 -18.27 14.74
CA TYR A 66 5.41 -18.22 13.66
C TYR A 66 4.66 -16.89 13.63
N GLN A 67 4.16 -16.41 14.77
CA GLN A 67 3.43 -15.14 14.86
C GLN A 67 4.28 -13.95 14.38
N ILE A 68 5.56 -13.91 14.74
CA ILE A 68 6.45 -12.83 14.34
C ILE A 68 6.80 -12.90 12.85
N ASP A 69 6.99 -14.09 12.30
CA ASP A 69 7.23 -14.23 10.87
C ASP A 69 6.00 -13.79 10.06
N GLU A 70 4.79 -14.13 10.50
CA GLU A 70 3.55 -13.72 9.86
C GLU A 70 3.31 -12.20 10.00
N ASN A 71 3.64 -11.60 11.15
CA ASN A 71 3.60 -10.15 11.33
C ASN A 71 4.57 -9.43 10.38
N ILE A 72 5.82 -9.90 10.28
CA ILE A 72 6.81 -9.34 9.34
C ILE A 72 6.32 -9.49 7.91
N ARG A 73 5.76 -10.65 7.54
CA ARG A 73 5.21 -10.88 6.21
C ARG A 73 4.06 -9.92 5.90
N SER A 74 3.16 -9.72 6.86
CA SER A 74 2.02 -8.80 6.75
C SER A 74 2.49 -7.36 6.56
N ILE A 75 3.42 -6.90 7.41
CA ILE A 75 3.99 -5.54 7.29
C ILE A 75 4.74 -5.39 5.96
N ARG A 76 5.48 -6.42 5.51
CA ARG A 76 6.17 -6.40 4.21
C ARG A 76 5.19 -6.24 3.04
N LEU A 77 3.96 -6.71 3.17
CA LEU A 77 2.91 -6.52 2.16
C LEU A 77 2.29 -5.12 2.26
N LEU A 78 2.01 -4.64 3.47
CA LEU A 78 1.36 -3.34 3.72
C LEU A 78 2.29 -2.14 3.45
N LEU A 79 3.56 -2.23 3.83
CA LEU A 79 4.53 -1.15 3.77
C LEU A 79 4.62 -0.47 2.38
N PRO A 80 4.79 -1.18 1.25
CA PRO A 80 4.85 -0.53 -0.06
C PRO A 80 3.55 0.18 -0.44
N MET A 81 2.39 -0.32 -0.01
CA MET A 81 1.10 0.36 -0.26
C MET A 81 1.04 1.67 0.51
N VAL A 82 1.40 1.64 1.79
CA VAL A 82 1.41 2.82 2.65
C VAL A 82 2.44 3.85 2.20
N VAL A 83 3.64 3.41 1.80
CA VAL A 83 4.65 4.30 1.22
C VAL A 83 4.14 4.96 -0.06
N THR A 84 3.52 4.19 -0.95
CA THR A 84 2.96 4.73 -2.21
C THR A 84 1.85 5.74 -1.93
N HIS A 85 0.94 5.41 -1.01
CA HIS A 85 -0.12 6.31 -0.58
C HIS A 85 0.45 7.60 -0.01
N PHE A 86 1.35 7.50 0.96
CA PHE A 86 2.01 8.65 1.57
C PHE A 86 2.70 9.52 0.52
N CYS A 87 3.51 8.95 -0.38
CA CYS A 87 4.21 9.72 -1.41
C CYS A 87 3.25 10.44 -2.40
N CYS A 88 2.10 9.86 -2.72
CA CYS A 88 1.16 10.46 -3.67
C CYS A 88 0.28 11.54 -3.03
N PHE A 89 -0.12 11.35 -1.76
CA PHE A 89 -1.01 12.25 -1.04
C PHE A 89 -0.29 13.37 -0.28
N MET A 90 0.97 13.19 0.11
CA MET A 90 1.71 14.23 0.83
C MET A 90 1.79 15.58 0.07
N PRO A 91 2.00 15.62 -1.26
CA PRO A 91 2.01 16.87 -2.02
C PRO A 91 0.71 17.67 -1.89
N ILE A 92 -0.46 17.02 -2.01
CA ILE A 92 -1.75 17.72 -1.88
C ILE A 92 -2.02 18.16 -0.44
N MET A 93 -1.62 17.34 0.53
CA MET A 93 -1.76 17.65 1.96
C MET A 93 -0.95 18.88 2.37
N ILE A 94 0.13 19.19 1.67
CA ILE A 94 0.95 20.40 1.88
C ILE A 94 0.46 21.56 1.02
N ALA A 95 0.23 21.32 -0.27
CA ALA A 95 -0.07 22.38 -1.23
C ALA A 95 -1.40 23.08 -0.94
N LEU A 96 -2.41 22.34 -0.48
CA LEU A 96 -3.76 22.85 -0.30
C LEU A 96 -3.91 23.77 0.93
N PRO A 97 -3.32 23.46 2.10
CA PRO A 97 -3.21 24.42 3.20
C PRO A 97 -2.41 25.69 2.82
N ILE A 98 -1.31 25.54 2.09
CA ILE A 98 -0.50 26.68 1.61
C ILE A 98 -1.36 27.60 0.73
N TYR A 99 -2.05 27.01 -0.25
CA TYR A 99 -2.95 27.71 -1.16
C TYR A 99 -4.03 28.52 -0.42
N TYR A 100 -4.58 27.99 0.68
CA TYR A 100 -5.58 28.71 1.47
C TYR A 100 -5.01 29.74 2.44
N SER A 101 -3.76 29.57 2.87
CA SER A 101 -3.10 30.51 3.80
C SER A 101 -2.50 31.75 3.12
N ILE A 102 -2.25 31.70 1.82
CA ILE A 102 -1.56 32.75 1.07
C ILE A 102 -2.54 33.35 0.06
N ASP A 103 -2.55 34.69 -0.07
CA ASP A 103 -3.30 35.32 -1.16
C ASP A 103 -2.65 34.97 -2.50
N VAL A 104 -3.30 34.07 -3.24
CA VAL A 104 -2.87 33.54 -4.54
C VAL A 104 -2.68 34.66 -5.57
N ALA A 105 -3.34 35.81 -5.38
CA ALA A 105 -3.15 36.97 -6.25
C ALA A 105 -1.73 37.56 -6.16
N ALA A 106 -1.00 37.31 -5.07
CA ALA A 106 0.33 37.86 -4.85
C ALA A 106 1.45 37.10 -5.58
N ASN A 107 1.28 35.81 -5.90
CA ASN A 107 2.34 35.02 -6.54
C ASN A 107 1.80 33.83 -7.36
N PRO A 108 1.84 33.90 -8.72
CA PRO A 108 1.40 32.83 -9.62
C PRO A 108 2.09 31.48 -9.43
N SER A 109 3.30 31.48 -8.84
CA SER A 109 4.07 30.25 -8.62
C SER A 109 3.36 29.29 -7.65
N HIS A 110 2.62 29.80 -6.67
CA HIS A 110 1.90 28.96 -5.70
C HIS A 110 0.71 28.22 -6.31
N TYR A 111 0.07 28.82 -7.32
CA TYR A 111 -1.01 28.16 -8.05
C TYR A 111 -0.49 26.96 -8.86
N THR A 112 0.72 27.08 -9.42
CA THR A 112 1.37 25.97 -10.15
C THR A 112 1.66 24.80 -9.20
N VAL A 113 2.21 25.08 -8.01
CA VAL A 113 2.45 24.04 -6.99
C VAL A 113 1.16 23.34 -6.56
N PHE A 114 0.05 24.08 -6.43
CA PHE A 114 -1.26 23.52 -6.13
C PHE A 114 -1.77 22.59 -7.24
N LEU A 115 -1.67 23.01 -8.51
CA LEU A 115 -2.06 22.19 -9.66
C LEU A 115 -1.25 20.90 -9.74
N GLU A 116 0.07 20.99 -9.58
CA GLU A 116 0.95 19.83 -9.56
C GLU A 116 0.61 18.89 -8.39
N GLY A 117 0.32 19.43 -7.21
CA GLY A 117 -0.09 18.66 -6.04
C GLY A 117 -1.41 17.90 -6.24
N ILE A 118 -2.37 18.45 -7.00
CA ILE A 118 -3.59 17.72 -7.38
C ILE A 118 -3.26 16.63 -8.42
N GLY A 119 -2.35 16.91 -9.35
CA GLY A 119 -1.93 15.97 -10.38
C GLY A 119 -1.35 14.67 -9.81
N THR A 120 -0.65 14.71 -8.67
CA THR A 120 -0.07 13.51 -8.05
C THR A 120 -1.12 12.52 -7.54
N ASN A 121 -2.31 12.97 -7.16
CA ASN A 121 -3.41 12.08 -6.76
C ASN A 121 -3.94 11.24 -7.94
N VAL A 122 -3.91 11.80 -9.15
CA VAL A 122 -4.31 11.05 -10.35
C VAL A 122 -3.35 9.88 -10.58
N LEU A 123 -2.04 10.09 -10.35
CA LEU A 123 -1.04 9.03 -10.44
C LEU A 123 -1.29 7.90 -9.44
N TYR A 124 -1.81 8.20 -8.25
CA TYR A 124 -2.12 7.18 -7.23
C TYR A 124 -3.08 6.10 -7.76
N SER A 125 -4.09 6.49 -8.56
CA SER A 125 -5.08 5.57 -9.13
C SER A 125 -4.45 4.50 -10.04
N ALA A 126 -3.35 4.84 -10.72
CA ALA A 126 -2.59 3.92 -11.55
C ALA A 126 -1.46 3.20 -10.78
N LEU A 127 -0.82 3.89 -9.83
CA LEU A 127 0.30 3.35 -9.06
C LEU A 127 -0.15 2.26 -8.08
N LEU A 128 -1.29 2.41 -7.41
CA LEU A 128 -1.77 1.43 -6.45
C LEU A 128 -1.97 0.02 -7.08
N PRO A 129 -2.73 -0.14 -8.19
CA PRO A 129 -2.85 -1.44 -8.83
C PRO A 129 -1.51 -1.96 -9.37
N ALA A 130 -0.62 -1.09 -9.85
CA ALA A 130 0.72 -1.49 -10.30
C ALA A 130 1.57 -2.05 -9.16
N VAL A 131 1.57 -1.38 -7.99
CA VAL A 131 2.26 -1.83 -6.78
C VAL A 131 1.67 -3.14 -6.26
N LEU A 132 0.34 -3.25 -6.21
CA LEU A 132 -0.35 -4.49 -5.84
C LEU A 132 0.02 -5.64 -6.78
N PHE A 133 0.04 -5.38 -8.09
CA PHE A 133 0.42 -6.36 -9.10
C PHE A 133 1.89 -6.81 -8.95
N TRP A 134 2.80 -5.88 -8.67
CA TRP A 134 4.21 -6.20 -8.44
C TRP A 134 4.43 -7.04 -7.19
N ARG A 135 3.70 -6.74 -6.10
CA ARG A 135 3.88 -7.37 -4.78
C ARG A 135 3.13 -8.69 -4.63
N HIS A 136 1.93 -8.80 -5.21
CA HIS A 136 1.08 -9.95 -5.03
C HIS A 136 1.37 -11.03 -6.08
N LYS A 137 2.28 -11.95 -5.75
CA LYS A 137 2.69 -13.05 -6.65
C LYS A 137 1.50 -13.82 -7.21
N VAL A 138 0.50 -14.11 -6.37
CA VAL A 138 -0.72 -14.83 -6.78
C VAL A 138 -1.52 -14.06 -7.83
N LEU A 139 -1.61 -12.73 -7.70
CA LEU A 139 -2.33 -11.90 -8.68
C LEU A 139 -1.61 -11.92 -10.02
N ARG A 140 -0.28 -11.81 -9.99
CA ARG A 140 0.55 -11.91 -11.19
C ARG A 140 0.48 -13.29 -11.84
N ASP A 141 0.47 -14.36 -11.05
CA ASP A 141 0.38 -15.72 -11.55
C ASP A 141 -1.01 -16.00 -12.15
N ASN A 142 -2.08 -15.49 -11.53
CA ASN A 142 -3.43 -15.56 -12.08
C ASN A 142 -3.59 -14.74 -13.34
N PHE A 143 -3.04 -13.52 -13.38
CA PHE A 143 -3.05 -12.68 -14.57
C PHE A 143 -2.24 -13.31 -15.72
N ARG A 144 -1.09 -13.93 -15.43
CA ARG A 144 -0.30 -14.71 -16.40
C ARG A 144 -1.09 -15.91 -16.94
N LYS A 145 -1.89 -16.58 -16.10
CA LYS A 145 -2.80 -17.65 -16.53
C LYS A 145 -3.93 -17.11 -17.42
N SER A 146 -4.54 -15.98 -17.04
CA SER A 146 -5.60 -15.32 -17.81
C SER A 146 -5.13 -14.74 -19.15
N LEU A 147 -3.88 -14.28 -19.22
CA LEU A 147 -3.27 -13.76 -20.45
C LEU A 147 -2.91 -14.85 -21.48
N GLY A 148 -3.03 -16.13 -21.13
CA GLY A 148 -3.14 -17.19 -22.14
C GLY A 148 -2.04 -17.21 -23.19
N ILE A 149 -0.77 -17.21 -22.78
CA ILE A 149 0.21 -17.96 -23.58
C ILE A 149 -0.19 -19.43 -23.45
N PHE A 150 -0.84 -19.93 -24.49
CA PHE A 150 -1.04 -21.35 -24.74
C PHE A 150 0.29 -22.10 -24.57
N SER A 151 0.41 -22.88 -23.50
CA SER A 151 1.10 -24.17 -23.53
C SER A 151 0.09 -25.18 -23.03
N THR A 152 -0.72 -25.67 -23.98
CA THR A 152 -1.09 -27.09 -24.12
C THR A 152 -0.92 -27.94 -22.84
N GLY A 153 -2.06 -28.26 -22.22
CA GLY A 153 -2.29 -29.43 -21.38
C GLY A 153 -1.18 -29.88 -20.44
N ARG A 154 -1.12 -29.33 -19.21
CA ARG A 154 -0.60 -30.06 -18.02
C ARG A 154 -0.81 -29.44 -16.61
N PRO A 155 -1.77 -28.54 -16.31
CA PRO A 155 -1.92 -28.05 -14.93
C PRO A 155 -2.65 -29.02 -13.98
N GLU A 156 -3.55 -29.88 -14.46
CA GLU A 156 -4.29 -30.81 -13.57
C GLU A 156 -3.39 -31.89 -12.97
N VAL A 157 -2.59 -32.58 -13.79
CA VAL A 157 -1.70 -33.66 -13.34
C VAL A 157 -0.69 -33.18 -12.28
N MET A 158 -0.17 -31.96 -12.41
CA MET A 158 0.81 -31.42 -11.45
C MET A 158 0.15 -30.99 -10.13
N THR A 159 -1.13 -30.56 -10.19
CA THR A 159 -1.89 -30.14 -8.99
C THR A 159 -2.35 -31.37 -8.23
N GLU A 160 -2.78 -32.41 -8.94
CA GLU A 160 -3.15 -33.72 -8.40
C GLU A 160 -1.92 -34.45 -7.84
N LEU A 161 -0.77 -34.44 -8.52
CA LEU A 161 0.49 -34.98 -7.98
C LEU A 161 0.96 -34.24 -6.72
N ARG A 162 0.75 -32.92 -6.63
CA ARG A 162 1.07 -32.14 -5.42
C ARG A 162 0.06 -32.35 -4.30
N ALA A 163 -1.20 -32.63 -4.62
CA ALA A 163 -2.20 -33.01 -3.63
C ALA A 163 -1.90 -34.41 -3.09
N ASN A 164 -1.67 -35.40 -3.98
CA ASN A 164 -1.28 -36.76 -3.61
C ASN A 164 0.04 -36.81 -2.85
N ARG A 165 1.05 -36.02 -3.24
CA ARG A 165 2.31 -35.96 -2.48
C ARG A 165 2.10 -35.40 -1.07
N ARG A 166 1.27 -34.36 -0.89
CA ARG A 166 0.95 -33.82 0.44
C ARG A 166 0.15 -34.80 1.31
N VAL A 167 -0.80 -35.52 0.72
CA VAL A 167 -1.55 -36.57 1.43
C VAL A 167 -0.61 -37.70 1.84
N HIS A 168 0.30 -38.11 0.97
CA HIS A 168 1.28 -39.16 1.27
C HIS A 168 2.30 -38.75 2.34
N GLU A 169 2.76 -37.49 2.32
CA GLU A 169 3.62 -36.92 3.37
C GLU A 169 2.90 -36.85 4.73
N HIS A 170 1.62 -36.47 4.74
CA HIS A 170 0.81 -36.51 5.96
C HIS A 170 0.59 -37.93 6.48
N MET A 171 0.29 -38.89 5.60
CA MET A 171 0.13 -40.30 5.99
C MET A 171 1.41 -40.87 6.62
N ARG A 172 2.57 -40.63 6.02
CA ARG A 172 3.86 -41.04 6.64
C ARG A 172 4.08 -40.41 8.00
N HIS A 173 3.68 -39.15 8.17
CA HIS A 173 3.82 -38.47 9.45
C HIS A 173 2.91 -39.06 10.53
N PHE A 174 1.71 -39.54 10.15
CA PHE A 174 0.81 -40.27 11.05
C PHE A 174 1.34 -41.68 11.37
N GLU A 175 1.84 -42.42 10.37
CA GLU A 175 2.45 -43.75 10.59
C GLU A 175 3.65 -43.69 11.54
N LEU A 176 4.51 -42.66 11.41
CA LEU A 176 5.62 -42.42 12.34
C LEU A 176 5.15 -42.09 13.77
N LEU A 177 4.05 -41.35 13.91
CA LEU A 177 3.47 -41.05 15.22
C LEU A 177 2.89 -42.31 15.87
N GLU A 178 2.26 -43.17 15.07
CA GLU A 178 1.68 -44.43 15.53
C GLU A 178 2.76 -45.46 15.91
N SER A 179 3.88 -45.51 15.17
CA SER A 179 5.01 -46.37 15.54
C SER A 179 5.70 -45.92 16.83
N MET A 180 5.77 -44.61 17.09
CA MET A 180 6.31 -44.08 18.36
C MET A 180 5.36 -44.31 19.56
N TRP A 181 4.09 -44.58 19.32
CA TRP A 181 3.09 -44.81 20.37
C TRP A 181 2.95 -46.30 20.74
N ASN A 182 3.38 -47.20 19.85
CA ASN A 182 3.27 -48.65 20.02
C ASN A 182 4.59 -49.32 20.47
N GLU A 183 5.63 -48.53 20.77
CA GLU A 183 6.84 -48.93 21.53
C GLU A 183 6.74 -48.48 23.00
#